data_AF-A0A284S620-F1
#
_entry.id   AF-A0A284S620-F1
#
_cell.length_a   1.000
_cell.length_b   1.000
_cell.length_c   1.000
_cell.angle_alpha   90.00
_cell.angle_beta   90.00
_cell.angle_gamma   90.00
#
_symmetry.space_group_name_H-M   'P 1'
#
loop_
_entity.id
_entity.type
_entity.pdbx_description
1 polymer ?
#
loop_
_entity_poly.entity_id
_entity_poly.type
_entity_poly.pdbx_seq_one_letter_code
_entity_poly.pdbx_strand_id
1 'polypeptide(L)'
;MYSSTIFFSALFFTAVPLAAQGWCTPNFEGAALSVVWNNTLSWSANPAVGAPIIASTLPSKFFFQQNGDDPDVTYTIKTADNVNFAAEYDGQRFFIDNADWSGNNENQKWRVLCSTCATDISQQKGVVASNCQITSKTDSLCVTEGAGPGPLTLYYCVSHGGHGQYLEFDFSV
;
A
#
# COMPACT_ATOMS: atom_id res chain seq x y z
N MET A 1 -11.07 -65.35 20.45
CA MET A 1 -11.11 -64.00 19.85
C MET A 1 -10.02 -63.15 20.50
N TYR A 2 -8.91 -62.91 19.81
CA TYR A 2 -7.88 -61.89 20.10
C TYR A 2 -7.10 -61.72 18.77
N SER A 3 -7.52 -60.82 17.89
CA SER A 3 -7.20 -59.39 17.79
C SER A 3 -5.75 -59.13 17.39
N SER A 4 -5.51 -59.03 16.08
CA SER A 4 -4.24 -58.61 15.48
C SER A 4 -4.19 -57.08 15.38
N THR A 5 -3.17 -56.46 15.96
CA THR A 5 -2.86 -55.04 15.81
C THR A 5 -2.00 -54.83 14.57
N ILE A 6 -2.51 -54.07 13.60
CA ILE A 6 -1.77 -53.61 12.42
C ILE A 6 -1.21 -52.22 12.75
N PHE A 7 0.12 -52.08 12.78
CA PHE A 7 0.80 -50.78 12.84
C PHE A 7 0.84 -50.17 11.45
N PHE A 8 0.10 -49.07 11.24
CA PHE A 8 0.26 -48.21 10.07
C PHE A 8 1.31 -47.14 10.36
N SER A 9 2.49 -47.25 9.75
CA SER A 9 3.46 -46.16 9.70
C SER A 9 3.00 -45.14 8.66
N ALA A 10 2.51 -43.99 9.12
CA ALA A 10 2.24 -42.84 8.26
C ALA A 10 3.55 -42.12 7.92
N LEU A 11 3.92 -42.16 6.64
CA LEU A 11 4.95 -41.29 6.07
C LEU A 11 4.43 -39.85 6.09
N PHE A 12 5.02 -39.01 6.94
CA PHE A 12 4.81 -37.57 6.89
C PHE A 12 5.53 -37.01 5.66
N PHE A 13 4.80 -36.83 4.57
CA PHE A 13 5.21 -35.94 3.50
C PHE A 13 5.07 -34.50 4.01
N THR A 14 6.18 -33.89 4.43
CA THR A 14 6.24 -32.43 4.58
C THR A 14 6.21 -31.83 3.18
N ALA A 15 5.00 -31.64 2.65
CA ALA A 15 4.80 -30.78 1.50
C ALA A 15 5.19 -29.36 1.93
N VAL A 16 6.34 -28.90 1.47
CA VAL A 16 6.67 -27.47 1.51
C VAL A 16 5.61 -26.80 0.62
N PRO A 17 4.76 -25.89 1.13
CA PRO A 17 3.82 -25.22 0.26
C PRO A 17 4.65 -24.45 -0.77
N LEU A 18 4.46 -24.82 -2.03
CA LEU A 18 4.89 -24.05 -3.18
C LEU A 18 4.30 -22.65 -2.95
N ALA A 19 5.14 -21.67 -2.61
CA ALA A 19 4.69 -20.30 -2.43
C ALA A 19 4.11 -19.84 -3.77
N ALA A 20 2.79 -19.89 -3.90
CA ALA A 20 2.11 -18.95 -4.77
C ALA A 20 2.56 -17.58 -4.25
N GLN A 21 3.29 -16.82 -5.05
CA GLN A 21 3.51 -15.39 -4.80
C GLN A 21 2.13 -14.74 -4.85
N GLY A 22 1.39 -14.84 -3.74
CA GLY A 22 0.12 -14.18 -3.55
C GLY A 22 0.41 -12.71 -3.23
N TRP A 23 -0.28 -11.82 -3.93
CA TRP A 23 -0.38 -10.44 -3.49
C TRP A 23 -1.09 -10.41 -2.14
N CYS A 24 -0.66 -9.53 -1.25
CA CYS A 24 -1.26 -9.31 0.05
C CYS A 24 -1.69 -7.85 0.21
N THR A 25 -2.70 -7.65 1.05
CA THR A 25 -3.19 -6.32 1.42
C THR A 25 -2.82 -6.07 2.89
N PRO A 26 -1.86 -5.17 3.18
CA PRO A 26 -1.30 -4.99 4.53
C PRO A 26 -2.24 -4.27 5.49
N ASN A 27 -2.37 -4.75 6.73
CA ASN A 27 -3.08 -3.98 7.76
C ASN A 27 -2.14 -2.95 8.41
N PHE A 28 -2.32 -1.68 8.06
CA PHE A 28 -1.51 -0.56 8.51
C PHE A 28 -2.05 0.15 9.77
N GLU A 29 -3.12 -0.36 10.38
CA GLU A 29 -3.79 0.31 11.50
C GLU A 29 -2.84 0.65 12.64
N GLY A 30 -2.94 1.90 13.10
CA GLY A 30 -2.12 2.44 14.19
C GLY A 30 -0.66 2.79 13.83
N ALA A 31 -0.23 2.67 12.57
CA ALA A 31 1.14 2.99 12.16
C ALA A 31 1.23 4.26 11.29
N ALA A 32 2.15 5.17 11.62
CA ALA A 32 2.54 6.27 10.75
C ALA A 32 3.69 5.82 9.83
N LEU A 33 3.44 5.77 8.53
CA LEU A 33 4.29 5.09 7.56
C LEU A 33 5.02 6.09 6.66
N SER A 34 6.28 5.78 6.37
CA SER A 34 7.00 6.34 5.23
C SER A 34 6.72 5.47 4.02
N VAL A 35 6.37 6.10 2.89
CA VAL A 35 6.16 5.43 1.60
C VAL A 35 7.38 5.73 0.74
N VAL A 36 8.25 4.74 0.58
CA VAL A 36 9.57 4.88 -0.03
C VAL A 36 9.55 4.30 -1.43
N TRP A 37 10.15 5.00 -2.38
CA TRP A 37 10.38 4.54 -3.74
C TRP A 37 11.88 4.56 -4.06
N ASN A 38 12.33 3.52 -4.76
CA ASN A 38 13.72 3.33 -5.18
C ASN A 38 14.74 3.50 -4.04
N ASN A 39 14.33 3.13 -2.81
CA ASN A 39 15.12 3.22 -1.57
C ASN A 39 15.73 4.59 -1.24
N THR A 40 15.32 5.66 -1.94
CA THR A 40 15.99 6.97 -1.91
C THR A 40 14.99 8.10 -1.75
N LEU A 41 13.89 8.04 -2.50
CA LEU A 41 12.85 9.06 -2.48
C LEU A 41 11.66 8.53 -1.69
N SER A 42 10.94 9.42 -1.04
CA SER A 42 9.75 9.09 -0.28
C SER A 42 8.64 10.07 -0.61
N TRP A 43 7.41 9.66 -0.36
CA TRP A 43 6.28 10.59 -0.41
C TRP A 43 6.50 11.71 0.61
N SER A 44 6.26 12.92 0.15
CA SER A 44 6.28 14.13 0.96
C SER A 44 5.11 15.02 0.54
N ALA A 45 4.48 15.65 1.52
CA ALA A 45 3.35 16.53 1.29
C ALA A 45 3.25 17.58 2.40
N ASN A 46 2.83 18.78 2.02
CA ASN A 46 2.41 19.79 2.99
C ASN A 46 0.95 19.51 3.39
N PRO A 47 0.58 19.45 4.69
CA PRO A 47 -0.79 19.26 5.14
C PRO A 47 -1.67 20.51 4.88
N ALA A 48 -1.95 20.78 3.62
CA ALA A 48 -2.76 21.90 3.15
C ALA A 48 -3.51 21.54 1.88
N VAL A 49 -4.76 22.00 1.76
CA VAL A 49 -5.60 21.73 0.59
C VAL A 49 -4.95 22.25 -0.69
N GLY A 50 -4.94 21.41 -1.72
CA GLY A 50 -4.33 21.68 -3.02
C GLY A 50 -2.82 21.44 -3.09
N ALA A 51 -2.16 21.09 -1.98
CA ALA A 51 -0.73 20.78 -2.00
C ALA A 51 -0.47 19.48 -2.78
N PRO A 52 0.54 19.44 -3.67
CA PRO A 52 0.88 18.22 -4.37
C PRO A 52 1.52 17.21 -3.41
N ILE A 53 1.33 15.93 -3.71
CA ILE A 53 2.16 14.87 -3.13
C ILE A 53 3.35 14.68 -4.05
N ILE A 54 4.56 14.75 -3.51
CA ILE A 54 5.81 14.76 -4.29
C ILE A 54 6.72 13.59 -3.88
N ALA A 55 7.62 13.19 -4.77
CA ALA A 55 8.77 12.37 -4.42
C ALA A 55 9.91 13.27 -3.88
N SER A 56 10.40 12.99 -2.68
CA SER A 56 11.37 13.85 -1.98
C SER A 56 12.34 13.06 -1.11
N THR A 57 13.54 13.59 -0.88
CA THR A 57 14.50 13.09 0.12
C THR A 57 14.18 13.54 1.55
N LEU A 58 13.18 14.41 1.71
CA LEU A 58 12.63 14.88 3.00
C LEU A 58 11.26 14.23 3.21
N PRO A 59 11.19 13.00 3.76
CA PRO A 59 9.97 12.22 3.84
C PRO A 59 8.93 12.84 4.78
N SER A 60 7.65 12.75 4.39
CA SER A 60 6.53 12.90 5.32
C SER A 60 6.09 11.52 5.82
N LYS A 61 5.32 11.50 6.90
CA LYS A 61 4.63 10.31 7.39
C LYS A 61 3.14 10.37 7.05
N PHE A 62 2.54 9.21 6.82
CA PHE A 62 1.13 9.07 6.47
C PHE A 62 0.46 7.98 7.30
N PHE A 63 -0.82 8.16 7.62
CA PHE A 63 -1.67 7.11 8.15
C PHE A 63 -2.50 6.51 7.02
N PHE A 64 -2.48 5.19 6.92
CA PHE A 64 -3.32 4.45 5.99
C PHE A 64 -4.49 3.86 6.78
N GLN A 65 -5.56 4.64 6.90
CA GLN A 65 -6.76 4.19 7.60
C GLN A 65 -7.50 3.19 6.72
N GLN A 66 -7.70 1.97 7.23
CA GLN A 66 -8.36 0.92 6.47
C GLN A 66 -9.87 1.17 6.38
N ASN A 67 -10.42 0.94 5.20
CA ASN A 67 -11.84 0.99 4.90
C ASN A 67 -12.26 -0.39 4.38
N GLY A 68 -13.19 -1.03 5.09
CA GLY A 68 -13.71 -2.35 4.73
C GLY A 68 -12.77 -3.51 5.08
N ASP A 69 -13.20 -4.71 4.72
CA ASP A 69 -12.51 -5.98 4.95
C ASP A 69 -12.19 -6.67 3.63
N ASP A 70 -11.29 -7.66 3.67
CA ASP A 70 -10.92 -8.51 2.53
C ASP A 70 -12.18 -9.15 1.89
N PRO A 71 -12.34 -9.11 0.55
CA PRO A 71 -11.38 -8.72 -0.49
C PRO A 71 -11.37 -7.23 -0.89
N ASP A 72 -12.30 -6.42 -0.37
CA ASP A 72 -12.53 -5.04 -0.84
C ASP A 72 -11.84 -4.00 0.07
N VAL A 73 -10.65 -4.34 0.56
CA VAL A 73 -9.87 -3.44 1.41
C VAL A 73 -9.41 -2.22 0.62
N THR A 74 -9.74 -1.05 1.13
CA THR A 74 -9.27 0.24 0.62
C THR A 74 -8.73 1.07 1.76
N TYR A 75 -8.02 2.16 1.46
CA TYR A 75 -7.42 3.03 2.46
C TYR A 75 -7.77 4.48 2.19
N THR A 76 -7.98 5.24 3.24
CA THR A 76 -7.87 6.69 3.21
C THR A 76 -6.47 7.06 3.71
N ILE A 77 -5.69 7.70 2.85
CA ILE A 77 -4.29 8.04 3.15
C ILE A 77 -4.27 9.46 3.72
N LYS A 78 -4.00 9.60 5.01
CA LYS A 78 -4.01 10.88 5.74
C LYS A 78 -2.59 11.33 6.03
N THR A 79 -2.33 12.63 6.02
CA THR A 79 -1.04 13.14 6.51
C THR A 79 -0.94 12.89 8.02
N ALA A 80 0.19 12.35 8.49
CA ALA A 80 0.34 12.05 9.92
C ALA A 80 0.43 13.31 10.78
N ASP A 81 0.94 14.41 10.21
CA ASP A 81 1.03 15.71 10.88
C ASP A 81 -0.35 16.33 11.17
N ASN A 82 -1.35 16.05 10.32
CA ASN A 82 -2.72 16.51 10.51
C ASN A 82 -3.72 15.58 9.78
N VAL A 83 -4.48 14.81 10.55
CA VAL A 83 -5.43 13.82 10.03
C VAL A 83 -6.68 14.42 9.37
N ASN A 84 -6.87 15.74 9.43
CA ASN A 84 -7.93 16.44 8.69
C ASN A 84 -7.61 16.56 7.19
N PHE A 85 -6.43 16.13 6.75
CA PHE A 85 -6.02 16.17 5.36
C PHE A 85 -5.70 14.78 4.82
N ALA A 86 -6.16 14.50 3.61
CA ALA A 86 -6.02 13.21 2.94
C ALA A 86 -5.59 13.36 1.48
N ALA A 87 -4.97 12.30 0.97
CA ALA A 87 -4.62 12.19 -0.44
C ALA A 87 -5.86 11.93 -1.30
N GLU A 88 -6.04 12.74 -2.34
CA GLU A 88 -7.15 12.68 -3.28
C GLU A 88 -6.65 12.66 -4.73
N TYR A 89 -7.36 11.92 -5.58
CA TYR A 89 -7.23 12.00 -7.03
C TYR A 89 -8.56 12.41 -7.68
N ASP A 90 -8.59 13.59 -8.29
CA ASP A 90 -9.81 14.16 -8.90
C ASP A 90 -10.02 13.78 -10.38
N GLY A 91 -9.26 12.80 -10.88
CA GLY A 91 -9.21 12.45 -12.30
C GLY A 91 -8.17 13.25 -13.10
N GLN A 92 -7.54 14.26 -12.51
CA GLN A 92 -6.50 15.08 -13.15
C GLN A 92 -5.25 15.25 -12.29
N ARG A 93 -5.41 15.42 -10.98
CA ARG A 93 -4.34 15.76 -10.05
C ARG A 93 -4.33 14.83 -8.87
N PHE A 94 -3.12 14.53 -8.40
CA PHE A 94 -2.89 13.82 -7.15
C PHE A 94 -2.38 14.80 -6.09
N PHE A 95 -3.20 15.07 -5.08
CA PHE A 95 -2.97 16.19 -4.15
C PHE A 95 -3.58 15.92 -2.78
N ILE A 96 -3.36 16.84 -1.85
CA ILE A 96 -3.94 16.84 -0.51
C ILE A 96 -5.25 17.64 -0.51
N ASP A 97 -6.34 17.08 0.01
CA ASP A 97 -7.61 17.78 0.28
C ASP A 97 -8.07 17.50 1.72
N ASN A 98 -9.20 18.09 2.13
CA ASN A 98 -9.86 17.80 3.39
C ASN A 98 -10.28 16.33 3.42
N ALA A 99 -9.92 15.63 4.49
CA ALA A 99 -10.32 14.25 4.69
C ALA A 99 -11.86 14.15 4.75
N ASP A 100 -12.42 13.27 3.93
CA ASP A 100 -13.84 12.94 4.01
C ASP A 100 -14.11 11.97 5.17
N TRP A 101 -14.55 12.52 6.29
CA TRP A 101 -14.91 11.75 7.48
C TRP A 101 -16.17 10.90 7.32
N SER A 102 -16.99 11.16 6.30
CA SER A 102 -18.16 10.34 6.01
C SER A 102 -17.81 9.04 5.30
N GLY A 103 -16.61 8.95 4.71
CA GLY A 103 -16.12 7.77 3.99
C GLY A 103 -16.80 7.52 2.65
N ASN A 104 -17.49 8.52 2.08
CA ASN A 104 -18.24 8.41 0.82
C ASN A 104 -17.45 8.90 -0.39
N ASN A 105 -16.39 9.70 -0.18
CA ASN A 105 -15.56 10.22 -1.24
C ASN A 105 -14.68 9.10 -1.82
N GLU A 106 -15.10 8.56 -2.95
CA GLU A 106 -14.39 7.49 -3.66
C GLU A 106 -13.01 7.95 -4.17
N ASN A 107 -12.81 9.24 -4.43
CA ASN A 107 -11.53 9.82 -4.88
C ASN A 107 -10.44 9.80 -3.80
N GLN A 108 -10.82 9.61 -2.53
CA GLN A 108 -9.91 9.47 -1.39
C GLN A 108 -9.73 8.01 -0.96
N LYS A 109 -10.19 7.05 -1.76
CA LYS A 109 -10.02 5.62 -1.51
C LYS A 109 -8.93 5.05 -2.40
N TRP A 110 -8.00 4.35 -1.77
CA TRP A 110 -6.81 3.81 -2.40
C TRP A 110 -6.75 2.30 -2.17
N ARG A 111 -6.25 1.53 -3.12
CA ARG A 111 -5.89 0.13 -2.90
C ARG A 111 -4.38 0.02 -2.79
N VAL A 112 -3.92 -0.84 -1.88
CA VAL A 112 -2.50 -1.16 -1.72
C VAL A 112 -2.36 -2.68 -1.82
N LEU A 113 -1.62 -3.12 -2.83
CA LEU A 113 -1.32 -4.53 -3.04
C LEU A 113 0.20 -4.70 -3.00
N CYS A 114 0.69 -5.59 -2.16
CA CYS A 114 2.12 -5.81 -1.96
C CYS A 114 2.52 -7.24 -2.26
N SER A 115 3.78 -7.44 -2.61
CA SER A 115 4.37 -8.79 -2.70
C SER A 115 4.64 -9.37 -1.32
N THR A 116 4.98 -8.52 -0.34
CA THR A 116 5.17 -8.95 1.05
C THR A 116 4.49 -7.99 2.01
N CYS A 117 3.89 -8.55 3.07
CA CYS A 117 3.23 -7.82 4.15
C CYS A 117 3.62 -8.46 5.47
N ALA A 118 4.08 -7.64 6.41
CA ALA A 118 4.26 -8.06 7.78
C ALA A 118 2.92 -8.08 8.54
N THR A 119 2.85 -8.84 9.63
CA THR A 119 1.74 -8.80 10.59
C THR A 119 2.07 -7.85 11.74
N ASP A 120 1.06 -7.36 12.47
CA ASP A 120 1.27 -6.50 13.65
C ASP A 120 2.13 -5.26 13.38
N ILE A 121 1.93 -4.62 12.22
CA ILE A 121 2.77 -3.55 11.68
C ILE A 121 3.05 -2.43 12.69
N SER A 122 2.07 -2.03 13.49
CA SER A 122 2.22 -0.97 14.50
C SER A 122 3.21 -1.29 15.63
N GLN A 123 3.63 -2.55 15.76
CA GLN A 123 4.61 -3.00 16.75
C GLN A 123 6.00 -3.22 16.15
N GLN A 124 6.16 -3.08 14.84
CA GLN A 124 7.40 -3.34 14.12
C GLN A 124 8.26 -2.09 13.93
N LYS A 125 9.46 -2.29 13.38
CA LYS A 125 10.39 -1.23 12.96
C LYS A 125 10.99 -1.58 11.60
N GLY A 126 11.23 -0.58 10.78
CA GLY A 126 11.80 -0.77 9.44
C GLY A 126 10.73 -1.11 8.40
N VAL A 127 11.13 -1.81 7.33
CA VAL A 127 10.24 -2.16 6.21
C VAL A 127 9.23 -3.21 6.66
N VAL A 128 7.94 -2.89 6.51
CA VAL A 128 6.79 -3.70 6.95
C VAL A 128 5.91 -4.18 5.79
N ALA A 129 6.06 -3.59 4.61
CA ALA A 129 5.49 -4.11 3.37
C ALA A 129 6.37 -3.69 2.20
N SER A 130 6.53 -4.56 1.19
CA SER A 130 7.43 -4.29 0.07
C SER A 130 6.87 -4.65 -1.30
N ASN A 131 7.45 -4.00 -2.31
CA ASN A 131 7.03 -4.09 -3.72
C ASN A 131 5.53 -3.87 -3.85
N CYS A 132 5.06 -2.77 -3.27
CA CYS A 132 3.66 -2.42 -3.21
C CYS A 132 3.24 -1.51 -4.37
N GLN A 133 2.08 -1.82 -4.94
CA GLN A 133 1.38 -0.96 -5.88
C GLN A 133 0.29 -0.19 -5.14
N ILE A 134 0.25 1.14 -5.33
CA ILE A 134 -0.79 2.02 -4.80
C ILE A 134 -1.66 2.48 -5.98
N THR A 135 -2.97 2.22 -5.92
CA THR A 135 -3.90 2.56 -7.00
C THR A 135 -5.11 3.35 -6.50
N SER A 136 -5.60 4.28 -7.32
CA SER A 136 -6.89 4.94 -7.09
C SER A 136 -8.02 3.91 -7.19
N LYS A 137 -8.97 3.93 -6.26
CA LYS A 137 -10.14 3.03 -6.33
C LYS A 137 -11.03 3.32 -7.54
N THR A 138 -11.24 4.59 -7.87
CA THR A 138 -12.17 5.06 -8.91
C THR A 138 -11.72 4.64 -10.31
N ASP A 139 -10.48 4.95 -10.66
CA ASP A 139 -9.99 4.83 -12.04
C ASP A 139 -9.03 3.64 -12.23
N SER A 140 -8.67 2.95 -11.14
CA SER A 140 -7.68 1.86 -11.14
C SER A 140 -6.33 2.27 -11.75
N LEU A 141 -5.96 3.55 -11.63
CA LEU A 141 -4.67 4.08 -12.06
C LEU A 141 -3.65 3.94 -10.93
N CYS A 142 -2.40 3.72 -11.31
CA CYS A 142 -1.26 3.55 -10.42
C CYS A 142 -0.57 4.87 -10.16
N VAL A 143 -0.09 5.08 -8.93
CA VAL A 143 0.81 6.18 -8.63
C VAL A 143 2.12 6.01 -9.42
N THR A 144 2.50 7.06 -10.13
CA THR A 144 3.74 7.17 -10.91
C THR A 144 4.46 8.48 -10.61
N GLU A 145 5.74 8.57 -10.97
CA GLU A 145 6.38 9.87 -11.12
C GLU A 145 5.78 10.65 -12.30
N GLY A 146 5.66 11.97 -12.13
CA GLY A 146 5.59 12.89 -13.27
C GLY A 146 6.95 12.99 -13.99
N ALA A 147 7.09 13.90 -14.94
CA ALA A 147 8.38 14.11 -15.59
C ALA A 147 9.42 14.73 -14.62
N GLY A 148 10.28 13.90 -14.01
CA GLY A 148 11.39 14.31 -13.12
C GLY A 148 11.02 14.46 -11.64
N PRO A 149 11.99 14.84 -10.76
CA PRO A 149 11.73 15.04 -9.34
C PRO A 149 10.67 16.13 -9.15
N GLY A 150 9.49 15.76 -8.68
CA GLY A 150 8.33 16.63 -8.69
C GLY A 150 7.05 15.97 -8.17
N PRO A 151 5.88 16.51 -8.52
CA PRO A 151 4.59 15.94 -8.19
C PRO A 151 4.46 14.50 -8.70
N LEU A 152 4.02 13.62 -7.81
CA LEU A 152 3.51 12.32 -8.19
C LEU A 152 2.19 12.52 -8.95
N THR A 153 1.90 11.58 -9.85
CA THR A 153 0.66 11.57 -10.65
C THR A 153 0.15 10.15 -10.77
N LEU A 154 -0.96 9.95 -11.47
CA LEU A 154 -1.55 8.64 -11.72
C LEU A 154 -1.54 8.30 -13.21
N TYR A 155 -1.23 7.04 -13.54
CA TYR A 155 -1.24 6.54 -14.90
C TYR A 155 -1.59 5.04 -14.96
N TYR A 156 -1.78 4.50 -16.17
CA TYR A 156 -2.14 3.10 -16.34
C TYR A 156 -1.11 2.15 -15.72
N CYS A 157 -1.59 1.16 -14.99
CA CYS A 157 -0.81 0.10 -14.37
C CYS A 157 -0.29 -0.90 -15.43
N VAL A 158 0.81 -0.60 -16.12
CA VAL A 158 1.45 -1.52 -17.08
C VAL A 158 2.78 -2.06 -16.53
N SER A 159 2.94 -3.38 -16.50
CA SER A 159 4.16 -4.03 -16.02
C SER A 159 5.36 -3.79 -16.94
N HIS A 160 6.57 -3.76 -16.35
CA HIS A 160 7.81 -3.39 -17.03
C HIS A 160 8.14 -4.28 -18.25
N GLY A 161 8.24 -3.64 -19.43
CA GLY A 161 8.73 -4.23 -20.67
C GLY A 161 9.12 -3.20 -21.75
N GLY A 162 9.36 -1.94 -21.40
CA GLY A 162 9.78 -0.94 -22.38
C GLY A 162 9.65 0.50 -21.92
N HIS A 163 8.43 1.06 -21.84
CA HIS A 163 8.22 2.49 -21.56
C HIS A 163 6.81 2.77 -21.00
N GLY A 164 6.56 2.40 -19.74
CA GLY A 164 5.32 2.74 -19.01
C GLY A 164 5.54 2.55 -17.50
N GLN A 165 5.25 3.60 -16.72
CA GLN A 165 5.84 3.88 -15.40
C GLN A 165 4.76 3.69 -14.31
N TYR A 166 4.88 2.68 -13.44
CA TYR A 166 4.31 2.78 -12.09
C TYR A 166 5.43 2.54 -11.08
N LEU A 167 5.34 3.18 -9.93
CA LEU A 167 6.35 3.03 -8.89
C LEU A 167 5.98 1.86 -7.99
N GLU A 168 6.98 1.05 -7.64
CA GLU A 168 6.86 0.08 -6.54
C GLU A 168 7.33 0.74 -5.25
N PHE A 169 6.54 0.60 -4.20
CA PHE A 169 6.79 1.24 -2.93
C PHE A 169 7.08 0.24 -1.81
N ASP A 170 7.99 0.64 -0.92
CA ASP A 170 8.18 0.01 0.37
C ASP A 170 7.59 0.88 1.47
N PHE A 171 6.92 0.25 2.42
CA PHE A 171 6.31 0.90 3.58
C PHE A 171 7.17 0.66 4.80
N SER A 172 7.50 1.73 5.53
CA SER A 172 8.34 1.64 6.72
C SER A 172 7.77 2.40 7.91
N VAL A 173 7.85 1.78 9.09
CA VAL A 173 7.55 2.42 10.40
C VAL A 173 8.77 3.20 10.88
#